data_AF-A0A4P5X6A6-F1
#
_entry.id   AF-A0A4P5X6A6-F1
#
_cell.length_a   1.000
_cell.length_b   1.000
_cell.length_c   1.000
_cell.angle_alpha   90.00
_cell.angle_beta   90.00
_cell.angle_gamma   90.00
#
_symmetry.space_group_name_H-M   'P 1'
#
loop_
_entity.id
_entity.type
_entity.pdbx_description
1 polymer ?
#
loop_
_entity_poly.entity_id
_entity_poly.type
_entity_poly.pdbx_seq_one_letter_code
_entity_poly.pdbx_strand_id
1 'polypeptide(L)'
;MTGTPCNATEATAGGGVARSVCYADTKPTAAVTFLFTPGSPMPPLPPPPPAAPQERHAPRLTHGRAELTFSRHGDRWQHRVAIDGRMVAESIEDGPAARWPASPPLVDLSTATIAGRQTLVAVGLAGRSHFSASITPHPTRPDTFLFEIAARIHDRDAGLGSTYATAPAPAAPVRITPPADGPAGLPRTVQWVYTIGPDGIVAGRG
;
A
#
# COMPACT_ATOMS: atom_id res chain seq x y z
N MET A 1 22.49 -11.35 9.52
CA MET A 1 22.68 -12.27 8.39
C MET A 1 24.07 -12.04 7.84
N THR A 2 24.93 -13.02 7.99
CA THR A 2 26.32 -13.06 7.53
C THR A 2 26.32 -13.29 6.02
N GLY A 3 26.63 -12.27 5.22
CA GLY A 3 26.78 -12.37 3.78
C GLY A 3 28.22 -12.71 3.39
N THR A 4 28.42 -13.87 2.80
CA THR A 4 29.69 -14.32 2.21
C THR A 4 30.10 -13.39 1.06
N PRO A 5 31.34 -12.87 0.99
CA PRO A 5 31.80 -12.12 -0.17
C PRO A 5 31.95 -13.04 -1.39
N CYS A 6 31.33 -12.67 -2.52
CA CYS A 6 31.61 -13.27 -3.82
C CYS A 6 33.03 -12.92 -4.28
N ASN A 7 33.73 -13.90 -4.83
CA ASN A 7 35.13 -13.79 -5.26
C ASN A 7 35.37 -12.59 -6.18
N ALA A 8 36.33 -11.75 -5.80
CA ALA A 8 36.87 -10.70 -6.65
C ALA A 8 37.66 -11.33 -7.81
N THR A 9 37.38 -10.92 -9.04
CA THR A 9 38.23 -11.26 -10.19
C THR A 9 39.32 -10.19 -10.30
N GLU A 10 40.57 -10.56 -9.99
CA GLU A 10 41.72 -9.68 -10.22
C GLU A 10 42.13 -9.75 -11.70
N ALA A 11 42.16 -8.59 -12.36
CA ALA A 11 42.77 -8.43 -13.67
C ALA A 11 43.88 -7.38 -13.56
N THR A 12 45.12 -7.80 -13.82
CA THR A 12 46.30 -6.94 -13.77
C THR A 12 46.63 -6.49 -15.19
N ALA A 13 46.37 -5.23 -15.50
CA ALA A 13 46.96 -4.57 -16.67
C ALA A 13 47.52 -3.21 -16.22
N GLY A 14 48.85 -3.09 -16.16
CA GLY A 14 49.55 -1.83 -15.97
C GLY A 14 49.38 -1.15 -14.59
N GLY A 15 50.09 -1.63 -13.58
CA GLY A 15 50.48 -0.84 -12.39
C GLY A 15 49.39 -0.38 -11.40
N GLY A 16 48.10 -0.62 -11.66
CA GLY A 16 46.99 -0.31 -10.74
C GLY A 16 46.16 -1.54 -10.41
N VAL A 17 45.71 -1.64 -9.15
CA VAL A 17 44.76 -2.69 -8.72
C VAL A 17 43.34 -2.13 -8.88
N ALA A 18 42.59 -2.64 -9.85
CA ALA A 18 41.16 -2.33 -9.98
C ALA A 18 40.36 -3.34 -9.13
N ARG A 19 39.63 -2.86 -8.13
CA ARG A 19 38.65 -3.66 -7.38
C ARG A 19 37.25 -3.20 -7.73
N SER A 20 36.45 -4.11 -8.30
CA SER A 20 35.02 -3.90 -8.50
C SER A 20 34.27 -4.41 -7.26
N VAL A 21 33.41 -3.57 -6.69
CA VAL A 21 32.48 -3.97 -5.62
C VAL A 21 31.08 -4.00 -6.23
N CYS A 22 30.51 -5.19 -6.37
CA CYS A 22 29.15 -5.36 -6.85
C CYS A 22 28.17 -5.32 -5.67
N TYR A 23 27.18 -4.44 -5.72
CA TYR A 23 26.03 -4.52 -4.83
C TYR A 23 24.97 -5.42 -5.46
N ALA A 24 24.58 -6.47 -4.73
CA ALA A 24 23.49 -7.35 -5.13
C ALA A 24 22.16 -6.66 -4.79
N ASP A 25 21.59 -5.95 -5.76
CA ASP A 25 20.13 -5.84 -5.85
C ASP A 25 19.67 -5.79 -7.32
N THR A 26 18.49 -6.35 -7.54
CA THR A 26 17.95 -6.80 -8.82
C THR A 26 17.55 -5.67 -9.79
N LYS A 27 18.52 -5.11 -10.56
CA LYS A 27 18.43 -4.52 -11.94
C LYS A 27 19.65 -3.59 -12.23
N PRO A 28 19.97 -3.23 -13.50
CA PRO A 28 21.35 -3.18 -13.99
C PRO A 28 22.23 -2.18 -13.22
N THR A 29 23.29 -2.75 -12.68
CA THR A 29 24.27 -2.17 -11.76
C THR A 29 25.03 -1.02 -12.41
N ALA A 30 24.99 0.17 -11.82
CA ALA A 30 26.00 1.19 -12.08
C ALA A 30 27.33 0.68 -11.49
N ALA A 31 28.20 0.15 -12.34
CA ALA A 31 29.55 -0.24 -11.93
C ALA A 31 30.39 1.03 -11.76
N VAL A 32 30.69 1.40 -10.52
CA VAL A 32 31.63 2.50 -10.23
C VAL A 32 33.01 1.88 -10.06
N THR A 33 33.87 2.07 -11.06
CA THR A 33 35.26 1.62 -11.03
C THR A 33 36.13 2.67 -10.35
N PHE A 34 36.79 2.30 -9.26
CA PHE A 34 37.80 3.14 -8.60
C PHE A 34 39.19 2.64 -8.95
N LEU A 35 40.06 3.54 -9.42
CA LEU A 35 41.48 3.27 -9.60
C LEU A 35 42.19 3.53 -8.26
N PHE A 36 42.78 2.50 -7.66
CA PHE A 36 43.53 2.63 -6.41
C PHE A 36 45.04 2.69 -6.67
N THR A 37 45.69 3.67 -6.06
CA THR A 37 47.16 3.71 -5.89
C THR A 37 47.51 3.03 -4.56
N PRO A 38 48.51 2.12 -4.52
CA PRO A 38 48.93 1.48 -3.27
C PRO A 38 49.43 2.54 -2.26
N GLY A 39 48.89 2.55 -1.04
CA GLY A 39 49.31 3.43 0.06
C GLY A 39 48.38 4.60 0.39
N SER A 40 47.32 4.84 -0.39
CA SER A 40 46.34 5.88 -0.09
C SER A 40 45.26 5.39 0.88
N PRO A 41 44.86 6.20 1.89
CA PRO A 41 43.72 5.87 2.74
C PRO A 41 42.44 5.77 1.89
N MET A 42 41.62 4.77 2.18
CA MET A 42 40.37 4.56 1.45
C MET A 42 39.47 5.80 1.61
N PRO A 43 39.00 6.42 0.52
CA PRO A 43 38.05 7.52 0.65
C PRO A 43 36.77 7.03 1.33
N PRO A 44 36.12 7.84 2.17
CA PRO A 44 34.84 7.49 2.75
C PRO A 44 33.85 7.19 1.61
N LEU A 45 33.08 6.11 1.77
CA LEU A 45 32.04 5.77 0.81
C LEU A 45 31.08 6.97 0.68
N PRO A 46 30.69 7.36 -0.54
CA PRO A 46 29.66 8.37 -0.70
C PRO A 46 28.38 7.87 -0.01
N PRO A 47 27.59 8.76 0.63
CA PRO A 47 26.30 8.37 1.16
C PRO A 47 25.47 7.76 0.02
N PRO A 48 24.65 6.72 0.30
CA PRO A 48 23.76 6.20 -0.72
C PRO A 48 22.93 7.36 -1.28
N PRO A 49 22.71 7.42 -2.61
CA PRO A 49 21.84 8.43 -3.17
C PRO A 49 20.50 8.39 -2.42
N PRO A 50 19.86 9.53 -2.14
CA PRO A 50 18.52 9.52 -1.60
C PRO A 50 17.68 8.61 -2.49
N ALA A 51 16.95 7.67 -1.90
CA ALA A 51 16.11 6.76 -2.65
C ALA A 51 15.27 7.61 -3.61
N ALA A 52 15.49 7.44 -4.92
CA ALA A 52 14.64 8.07 -5.91
C ALA A 52 13.19 7.74 -5.53
N PRO A 53 12.23 8.68 -5.68
CA PRO A 53 10.84 8.36 -5.49
C PRO A 53 10.54 7.14 -6.36
N GLN A 54 10.38 5.97 -5.74
CA GLN A 54 9.92 4.81 -6.47
C GLN A 54 8.56 5.23 -7.00
N GLU A 55 8.43 5.34 -8.32
CA GLU A 55 7.12 5.34 -8.97
C GLU A 55 6.44 4.06 -8.53
N ARG A 56 5.71 4.14 -7.42
CA ARG A 56 4.92 3.04 -6.90
C ARG A 56 3.81 2.86 -7.91
N HIS A 57 4.02 1.98 -8.87
CA HIS A 57 2.98 1.52 -9.78
C HIS A 57 1.74 1.24 -8.94
N ALA A 58 0.63 1.88 -9.31
CA ALA A 58 -0.59 1.74 -8.54
C ALA A 58 -0.95 0.24 -8.46
N PRO A 59 -1.09 -0.32 -7.26
CA PRO A 59 -1.34 -1.75 -7.13
C PRO A 59 -2.66 -2.13 -7.77
N ARG A 60 -2.71 -3.38 -8.23
CA ARG A 60 -3.89 -3.99 -8.82
C ARG A 60 -4.08 -5.39 -8.23
N LEU A 61 -5.30 -5.71 -7.86
CA LEU A 61 -5.72 -7.07 -7.51
C LEU A 61 -6.78 -7.54 -8.50
N THR A 62 -6.71 -8.80 -8.89
CA THR A 62 -7.76 -9.45 -9.70
C THR A 62 -8.27 -10.68 -8.98
N HIS A 63 -9.58 -10.95 -9.13
CA HIS A 63 -10.23 -12.15 -8.61
C HIS A 63 -11.38 -12.54 -9.53
N GLY A 64 -11.18 -13.56 -10.35
CA GLY A 64 -12.11 -13.90 -11.42
C GLY A 64 -12.27 -12.74 -12.40
N ARG A 65 -13.50 -12.25 -12.56
CA ARG A 65 -13.90 -11.11 -13.40
C ARG A 65 -13.76 -9.77 -12.68
N ALA A 66 -13.51 -9.79 -11.37
CA ALA A 66 -13.37 -8.59 -10.57
C ALA A 66 -11.94 -8.07 -10.60
N GLU A 67 -11.84 -6.75 -10.66
CA GLU A 67 -10.61 -5.99 -10.65
C GLU A 67 -10.71 -4.88 -9.61
N LEU A 68 -9.69 -4.78 -8.77
CA LEU A 68 -9.49 -3.69 -7.83
C LEU A 68 -8.26 -2.90 -8.26
N THR A 69 -8.45 -1.62 -8.56
CA THR A 69 -7.39 -0.68 -8.93
C THR A 69 -7.30 0.47 -7.94
N PHE A 70 -6.12 1.07 -7.87
CA PHE A 70 -5.86 2.26 -7.07
C PHE A 70 -5.40 3.41 -7.96
N SER A 71 -5.74 4.62 -7.57
CA SER A 71 -5.26 5.85 -8.19
C SER A 71 -4.94 6.85 -7.10
N ARG A 72 -4.04 7.79 -7.37
CA ARG A 72 -3.68 8.80 -6.39
C ARG A 72 -4.68 9.96 -6.46
N HIS A 73 -5.35 10.25 -5.34
CA HIS A 73 -6.27 11.37 -5.18
C HIS A 73 -5.70 12.34 -4.13
N GLY A 74 -4.94 13.34 -4.59
CA GLY A 74 -4.20 14.24 -3.71
C GLY A 74 -3.20 13.48 -2.83
N ASP A 75 -3.43 13.51 -1.52
CA ASP A 75 -2.56 12.93 -0.51
C ASP A 75 -2.92 11.48 -0.12
N ARG A 76 -3.93 10.85 -0.74
CA ARG A 76 -4.39 9.50 -0.42
C ARG A 76 -4.77 8.66 -1.63
N TRP A 77 -4.83 7.35 -1.44
CA TRP A 77 -5.25 6.41 -2.45
C TRP A 77 -6.77 6.38 -2.53
N GLN A 78 -7.28 6.57 -3.74
CA GLN A 78 -8.64 6.19 -4.11
C GLN A 78 -8.61 4.78 -4.68
N HIS A 79 -9.66 3.99 -4.46
CA HIS A 79 -9.77 2.67 -5.05
C HIS A 79 -11.09 2.44 -5.76
N ARG A 80 -11.03 1.61 -6.80
CA ARG A 80 -12.16 1.29 -7.67
C ARG A 80 -12.27 -0.22 -7.85
N VAL A 81 -13.48 -0.75 -7.69
CA VAL A 81 -13.83 -2.13 -8.01
C VAL A 81 -14.66 -2.15 -9.28
N ALA A 82 -14.23 -2.96 -10.24
CA ALA A 82 -14.93 -3.21 -11.48
C ALA A 82 -15.14 -4.72 -11.71
N ILE A 83 -16.22 -5.09 -12.40
CA ILE A 83 -16.52 -6.47 -12.80
C ILE A 83 -16.77 -6.46 -14.30
N ASP A 84 -16.05 -7.30 -15.04
CA ASP A 84 -16.10 -7.30 -16.51
C ASP A 84 -15.85 -5.89 -17.10
N GLY A 85 -14.94 -5.13 -16.48
CA GLY A 85 -14.61 -3.75 -16.84
C GLY A 85 -15.66 -2.69 -16.44
N ARG A 86 -16.83 -3.08 -15.93
CA ARG A 86 -17.87 -2.16 -15.47
C ARG A 86 -17.65 -1.80 -14.01
N MET A 87 -17.62 -0.50 -13.70
CA MET A 87 -17.49 -0.04 -12.32
C MET A 87 -18.66 -0.54 -11.47
N VAL A 88 -18.36 -1.09 -10.30
CA VAL A 88 -19.34 -1.43 -9.26
C VAL A 88 -19.30 -0.38 -8.16
N ALA A 89 -18.09 -0.03 -7.69
CA ALA A 89 -17.89 0.94 -6.63
C ALA A 89 -16.56 1.69 -6.82
N GLU A 90 -16.55 2.96 -6.44
CA GLU A 90 -15.35 3.80 -6.36
C GLU A 90 -15.39 4.56 -5.04
N SER A 91 -14.28 4.54 -4.29
CA SER A 91 -14.22 5.23 -3.01
C SER A 91 -14.31 6.74 -3.20
N ILE A 92 -15.05 7.40 -2.32
CA ILE A 92 -15.13 8.86 -2.27
C ILE A 92 -14.05 9.35 -1.32
N GLU A 93 -13.16 10.18 -1.85
CA GLU A 93 -12.05 10.78 -1.12
C GLU A 93 -12.29 12.29 -0.99
N ASP A 94 -12.33 12.78 0.25
CA ASP A 94 -12.34 14.22 0.49
C ASP A 94 -10.93 14.82 0.31
N GLY A 95 -10.89 16.14 0.15
CA GLY A 95 -9.63 16.89 0.08
C GLY A 95 -8.82 16.85 1.38
N PRO A 96 -7.53 17.24 1.33
CA PRO A 96 -6.60 17.14 2.46
C PRO A 96 -6.99 17.99 3.69
N ALA A 97 -7.88 18.97 3.52
CA ALA A 97 -8.40 19.79 4.62
C ALA A 97 -9.47 19.07 5.47
N ALA A 98 -10.05 17.97 4.97
CA ALA A 98 -11.06 17.23 5.70
C ALA A 98 -10.44 16.49 6.89
N ARG A 99 -10.76 16.94 8.10
CA ARG A 99 -10.32 16.32 9.35
C ARG A 99 -10.80 14.87 9.48
N TRP A 100 -12.01 14.60 9.01
CA TRP A 100 -12.63 13.27 8.94
C TRP A 100 -13.15 13.06 7.53
N PRO A 101 -12.34 12.45 6.66
CA PRO A 101 -12.76 12.20 5.29
C PRO A 101 -13.87 11.14 5.20
N ALA A 102 -14.59 11.16 4.07
CA ALA A 102 -15.66 10.23 3.73
C ALA A 102 -15.22 8.76 3.69
N SER A 103 -13.94 8.50 3.44
CA SER A 103 -13.30 7.18 3.45
C SER A 103 -11.98 7.21 4.22
N PRO A 104 -11.44 6.07 4.70
CA PRO A 104 -10.15 6.03 5.37
C PRO A 104 -9.06 6.72 4.54
N PRO A 105 -8.27 7.65 5.11
CA PRO A 105 -7.24 8.38 4.36
C PRO A 105 -6.01 7.50 4.14
N LEU A 106 -6.11 6.49 3.27
CA LEU A 106 -5.05 5.53 3.01
C LEU A 106 -3.92 6.21 2.23
N VAL A 107 -2.82 6.54 2.91
CA VAL A 107 -1.70 7.29 2.31
C VAL A 107 -0.65 6.38 1.72
N ASP A 108 -0.46 5.20 2.30
CA ASP A 108 0.52 4.20 1.89
C ASP A 108 -0.15 2.84 1.66
N LEU A 109 0.38 2.09 0.69
CA LEU A 109 -0.21 0.87 0.17
C LEU A 109 0.90 -0.10 -0.23
N SER A 110 0.78 -1.34 0.20
CA SER A 110 1.70 -2.43 -0.11
C SER A 110 0.96 -3.70 -0.49
N THR A 111 1.57 -4.50 -1.37
CA THR A 111 1.13 -5.86 -1.68
C THR A 111 1.90 -6.85 -0.81
N ALA A 112 1.20 -7.86 -0.31
CA ALA A 112 1.79 -8.97 0.41
C ALA A 112 1.11 -10.28 -0.01
N THR A 113 1.78 -11.40 0.20
CA THR A 113 1.16 -12.73 0.11
C THR A 113 0.99 -13.27 1.51
N ILE A 114 -0.25 -13.37 1.99
CA ILE A 114 -0.59 -13.84 3.34
C ILE A 114 -1.37 -15.14 3.18
N ALA A 115 -0.90 -16.22 3.81
CA ALA A 115 -1.50 -17.56 3.70
C ALA A 115 -1.73 -17.99 2.23
N GLY A 116 -0.78 -17.67 1.33
CA GLY A 116 -0.87 -18.00 -0.10
C GLY A 116 -1.80 -17.11 -0.91
N ARG A 117 -2.37 -16.05 -0.34
CA ARG A 117 -3.30 -15.14 -1.01
C ARG A 117 -2.68 -13.76 -1.17
N GLN A 118 -2.80 -13.20 -2.37
CA GLN A 118 -2.44 -11.81 -2.61
C GLN A 118 -3.36 -10.91 -1.77
N THR A 119 -2.74 -10.09 -0.94
CA THR A 119 -3.38 -9.19 0.01
C THR A 119 -2.82 -7.80 -0.22
N LEU A 120 -3.70 -6.80 -0.23
CA LEU A 120 -3.29 -5.42 -0.15
C LEU A 120 -3.41 -4.95 1.29
N VAL A 121 -2.35 -4.32 1.78
CA VAL A 121 -2.33 -3.69 3.09
C VAL A 121 -2.14 -2.20 2.88
N ALA A 122 -3.00 -1.41 3.50
CA ALA A 122 -2.93 0.05 3.42
C ALA A 122 -2.93 0.66 4.80
N VAL A 123 -2.28 1.82 4.94
CA VAL A 123 -2.25 2.58 6.19
C VAL A 123 -2.51 4.06 5.93
N GLY A 124 -3.11 4.71 6.92
CA GLY A 124 -3.59 6.08 6.81
C GLY A 124 -3.63 6.82 8.14
N LEU A 125 -3.73 8.15 8.08
CA LEU A 125 -3.80 9.01 9.26
C LEU A 125 -4.89 10.07 9.10
N ALA A 126 -5.68 10.28 10.16
CA ALA A 126 -6.54 11.45 10.32
C ALA A 126 -6.31 12.08 11.70
N GLY A 127 -5.61 13.21 11.73
CA GLY A 127 -5.13 13.81 12.98
C GLY A 127 -4.23 12.84 13.76
N ARG A 128 -4.66 12.42 14.96
CA ARG A 128 -3.94 11.45 15.80
C ARG A 128 -4.39 10.00 15.60
N SER A 129 -5.37 9.78 14.72
CA SER A 129 -6.00 8.47 14.53
C SER A 129 -5.34 7.72 13.39
N HIS A 130 -5.08 6.44 13.61
CA HIS A 130 -4.42 5.57 12.66
C HIS A 130 -5.44 4.66 11.99
N PHE A 131 -5.37 4.55 10.67
CA PHE A 131 -6.19 3.67 9.87
C PHE A 131 -5.33 2.59 9.25
N SER A 132 -5.87 1.38 9.20
CA SER A 132 -5.29 0.27 8.45
C SER A 132 -6.39 -0.44 7.69
N ALA A 133 -6.08 -0.88 6.47
CA ALA A 133 -6.95 -1.72 5.67
C ALA A 133 -6.20 -2.99 5.26
N SER A 134 -6.90 -4.12 5.30
CA SER A 134 -6.54 -5.35 4.61
C SER A 134 -7.59 -5.61 3.54
N ILE A 135 -7.14 -5.87 2.31
CA ILE A 135 -8.03 -6.13 1.17
C ILE A 135 -7.59 -7.42 0.49
N THR A 136 -8.51 -8.37 0.37
CA THR A 136 -8.24 -9.70 -0.17
C THR A 136 -9.36 -10.17 -1.10
N PRO A 137 -9.07 -11.09 -2.05
CA PRO A 137 -10.11 -11.90 -2.67
C PRO A 137 -10.96 -12.63 -1.62
N HIS A 138 -12.28 -12.58 -1.74
CA HIS A 138 -13.17 -13.25 -0.80
C HIS A 138 -12.97 -14.77 -0.86
N PRO A 139 -12.86 -15.48 0.29
CA PRO A 139 -12.47 -16.89 0.32
C PRO A 139 -13.42 -17.83 -0.42
N THR A 140 -14.71 -17.52 -0.44
CA THR A 140 -15.77 -18.41 -0.94
C THR A 140 -16.69 -17.77 -1.97
N ARG A 141 -16.53 -16.47 -2.24
CA ARG A 141 -17.38 -15.73 -3.18
C ARG A 141 -16.53 -15.34 -4.39
N PRO A 142 -16.88 -15.79 -5.60
CA PRO A 142 -16.19 -15.36 -6.81
C PRO A 142 -16.41 -13.86 -7.02
N ASP A 143 -15.51 -13.23 -7.76
CA ASP A 143 -15.63 -11.83 -8.22
C ASP A 143 -15.84 -10.81 -7.09
N THR A 144 -15.47 -11.17 -5.86
CA THR A 144 -15.74 -10.39 -4.66
C THR A 144 -14.46 -10.12 -3.89
N PHE A 145 -14.23 -8.87 -3.50
CA PHE A 145 -13.17 -8.50 -2.57
C PHE A 145 -13.73 -8.31 -1.16
N LEU A 146 -12.94 -8.74 -0.16
CA LEU A 146 -13.16 -8.51 1.27
C LEU A 146 -12.30 -7.34 1.71
N PHE A 147 -12.94 -6.36 2.35
CA PHE A 147 -12.30 -5.19 2.95
C PHE A 147 -12.44 -5.28 4.46
N GLU A 148 -11.32 -5.24 5.16
CA GLU A 148 -11.24 -5.21 6.61
C GLU A 148 -10.54 -3.93 7.02
N ILE A 149 -11.29 -2.99 7.58
CA ILE A 149 -10.77 -1.69 7.99
C ILE A 149 -10.75 -1.63 9.50
N ALA A 150 -9.62 -1.20 10.06
CA ALA A 150 -9.50 -0.87 11.47
C ALA A 150 -9.02 0.57 11.63
N ALA A 151 -9.51 1.23 12.67
CA ALA A 151 -9.07 2.55 13.06
C ALA A 151 -8.78 2.60 14.57
N ARG A 152 -7.57 3.02 14.94
CA ARG A 152 -7.25 3.41 16.32
C ARG A 152 -7.57 4.88 16.47
N ILE A 153 -8.71 5.19 17.08
CA ILE A 153 -9.23 6.55 17.18
C ILE A 153 -8.88 7.20 18.51
N HIS A 154 -8.58 8.49 18.44
CA HIS A 154 -8.28 9.37 19.58
C HIS A 154 -9.32 10.50 19.76
N ASP A 155 -10.42 10.43 19.01
CA ASP A 155 -11.48 11.43 18.98
C ASP A 155 -12.86 10.76 18.98
N ARG A 156 -13.83 11.35 19.68
CA ARG A 156 -15.20 10.84 19.79
C ARG A 156 -16.04 11.20 18.58
N ASP A 157 -15.80 12.35 17.97
CA ASP A 157 -16.60 12.88 16.84
C ASP A 157 -16.03 12.47 15.48
N ALA A 158 -15.36 11.31 15.44
CA ALA A 158 -14.79 10.79 14.22
C ALA A 158 -15.92 10.37 13.26
N GLY A 159 -16.04 11.08 12.13
CA GLY A 159 -16.93 10.72 11.03
C GLY A 159 -16.45 9.46 10.31
N LEU A 160 -16.44 8.32 10.98
CA LEU A 160 -15.85 7.07 10.48
C LEU A 160 -16.70 6.41 9.40
N GLY A 161 -16.03 5.60 8.59
CA GLY A 161 -16.64 4.76 7.59
C GLY A 161 -15.88 4.75 6.28
N SER A 162 -16.40 3.98 5.33
CA SER A 162 -15.97 3.96 3.94
C SER A 162 -17.15 4.37 3.07
N THR A 163 -16.98 5.38 2.22
CA THR A 163 -18.06 5.94 1.38
C THR A 163 -17.75 5.70 -0.09
N TYR A 164 -18.77 5.32 -0.86
CA TYR A 164 -18.61 4.91 -2.25
C TYR A 164 -19.66 5.53 -3.17
N ALA A 165 -19.20 5.91 -4.36
CA ALA A 165 -20.07 6.06 -5.53
C ALA A 165 -20.27 4.67 -6.18
N THR A 166 -21.47 4.38 -6.67
CA THR A 166 -21.82 3.09 -7.29
C THR A 166 -22.37 3.25 -8.70
N ALA A 167 -22.24 2.23 -9.54
CA ALA A 167 -22.83 2.20 -10.88
C ALA A 167 -23.73 0.95 -11.11
N PRO A 168 -24.82 1.07 -11.90
CA PRO A 168 -25.30 2.29 -12.57
C PRO A 168 -25.78 3.35 -11.55
N ALA A 169 -25.44 4.62 -11.80
CA ALA A 169 -25.95 5.73 -10.99
C ALA A 169 -27.47 5.81 -11.21
N PRO A 170 -28.27 5.82 -10.13
CA PRO A 170 -28.60 7.08 -9.46
C PRO A 170 -28.76 6.97 -7.92
N ALA A 171 -28.10 6.02 -7.26
CA ALA A 171 -28.18 5.89 -5.80
C ALA A 171 -27.28 6.92 -5.09
N ALA A 172 -27.78 7.50 -3.99
CA ALA A 172 -26.97 8.27 -3.05
C ALA A 172 -25.72 7.45 -2.64
N PRO A 173 -24.60 8.10 -2.28
CA PRO A 173 -23.39 7.40 -1.89
C PRO A 173 -23.65 6.35 -0.80
N VAL A 174 -23.09 5.16 -0.98
CA VAL A 174 -23.19 4.08 0.00
C VAL A 174 -22.12 4.30 1.05
N ARG A 175 -22.51 4.40 2.32
CA ARG A 175 -21.58 4.55 3.44
C ARG A 175 -21.65 3.32 4.35
N ILE A 176 -20.50 2.69 4.57
CA ILE A 176 -20.32 1.61 5.55
C ILE A 176 -19.70 2.22 6.79
N THR A 177 -20.35 2.07 7.94
CA THR A 177 -19.87 2.60 9.23
C THR A 177 -19.46 1.45 10.16
N PRO A 178 -18.53 1.69 11.11
CA PRO A 178 -18.26 0.72 12.17
C PRO A 178 -19.49 0.44 13.02
N PRO A 179 -19.62 -0.79 13.54
CA PRO A 179 -20.65 -1.11 14.53
C PRO A 179 -20.60 -0.12 15.69
N ALA A 180 -21.76 0.22 16.25
CA ALA A 180 -21.86 1.13 17.39
C ALA A 180 -21.24 0.53 18.69
N ASP A 181 -20.94 -0.77 18.67
CA ASP A 181 -20.49 -1.52 19.82
C ASP A 181 -19.03 -1.22 20.18
N GLY A 182 -18.76 -1.01 21.46
CA GLY A 182 -17.41 -0.88 21.99
C GLY A 182 -17.31 0.08 23.19
N PRO A 183 -16.19 0.06 23.91
CA PRO A 183 -15.97 0.97 25.03
C PRO A 183 -16.01 2.43 24.57
N ALA A 184 -16.65 3.29 25.37
CA ALA A 184 -16.77 4.73 25.11
C ALA A 184 -15.46 5.52 25.42
N GLY A 185 -14.46 4.84 25.99
CA GLY A 185 -13.16 5.40 26.32
C GLY A 185 -12.28 5.59 25.09
N LEU A 186 -11.40 6.60 25.13
CA LEU A 186 -10.39 6.85 24.12
C LEU A 186 -8.99 6.67 24.74
N PRO A 187 -7.99 6.24 23.95
CA PRO A 187 -8.12 5.76 22.58
C PRO A 187 -8.76 4.38 22.49
N ARG A 188 -9.50 4.12 21.40
CA ARG A 188 -10.12 2.82 21.12
C ARG A 188 -9.87 2.36 19.70
N THR A 189 -9.94 1.05 19.49
CA THR A 189 -9.90 0.46 18.15
C THR A 189 -11.32 0.13 17.73
N VAL A 190 -11.68 0.53 16.52
CA VAL A 190 -12.95 0.20 15.87
C VAL A 190 -12.65 -0.46 14.54
N GLN A 191 -13.49 -1.40 14.16
CA GLN A 191 -13.32 -2.18 12.93
C GLN A 191 -14.64 -2.23 12.17
N TRP A 192 -14.56 -2.24 10.85
CA TRP A 192 -15.67 -2.58 9.99
C TRP A 192 -15.20 -3.42 8.83
N VAL A 193 -16.05 -4.37 8.48
CA VAL A 193 -15.79 -5.36 7.44
C VAL A 193 -16.90 -5.27 6.43
N TYR A 194 -16.56 -5.31 5.15
CA TYR A 194 -17.54 -5.31 4.07
C TYR A 194 -16.94 -5.95 2.83
N THR A 195 -17.82 -6.23 1.87
CA THR A 195 -17.42 -6.79 0.59
C THR A 195 -17.95 -5.99 -0.57
N ILE A 196 -17.18 -5.99 -1.65
CA ILE A 196 -17.59 -5.39 -2.93
C ILE A 196 -17.46 -6.47 -4.00
N GLY A 197 -18.56 -6.76 -4.68
CA GLY A 197 -18.65 -7.82 -5.69
C GLY A 197 -19.89 -7.66 -6.59
N PRO A 198 -20.37 -8.73 -7.24
CA PRO A 198 -21.52 -8.67 -8.16
C PRO A 198 -22.80 -8.13 -7.51
N ASP A 199 -22.98 -8.39 -6.22
CA ASP A 199 -24.13 -7.94 -5.43
C ASP A 199 -23.99 -6.50 -4.92
N GLY A 200 -22.97 -5.76 -5.38
CA GLY A 200 -22.65 -4.43 -4.90
C GLY A 200 -21.86 -4.45 -3.59
N ILE A 201 -22.13 -3.46 -2.73
CA ILE A 201 -21.44 -3.28 -1.44
C ILE A 201 -22.31 -3.89 -0.34
N VAL A 202 -21.77 -4.86 0.39
CA VAL A 202 -22.46 -5.56 1.48
C VAL A 202 -21.66 -5.44 2.76
N ALA A 203 -22.26 -4.86 3.80
CA ALA A 203 -21.66 -4.81 5.13
C ALA A 203 -21.56 -6.23 5.73
N GLY A 204 -20.39 -6.57 6.26
CA GLY A 204 -20.16 -7.77 7.06
C GLY A 204 -20.25 -7.46 8.55
N ARG A 205 -20.34 -8.50 9.37
CA ARG A 205 -20.06 -8.38 10.81
C ARG A 205 -18.55 -8.56 10.99
N GLY A 206 -17.91 -7.60 11.64
CA GLY A 206 -16.53 -7.70 12.12
C GLY A 206 -16.43 -8.53 13.38
#